data_AF-A0A849QAM0-F1
#
_entry.id   AF-A0A849QAM0-F1
#
_cell.length_a   1.000
_cell.length_b   1.000
_cell.length_c   1.000
_cell.angle_alpha   90.00
_cell.angle_beta   90.00
_cell.angle_gamma   90.00
#
_symmetry.space_group_name_H-M   'P 1'
#
loop_
_entity.id
_entity.type
_entity.pdbx_description
1 polymer ?
#
loop_
_entity_poly.entity_id
_entity_poly.type
_entity_poly.pdbx_seq_one_letter_code
_entity_poly.pdbx_strand_id
1 'polypeptide(L)'
;LDPIKGYKFNFTTTSFSTFIPTYTAPVVPDTPSDDGGSSTGGGMGGALPPVTKETKVVNLTANVPLDIDFTVSKTLVDTLQLTTSSGFENVDIVVEKISTTPAEVSVPVIDSVYNYIQVTHDDVSDDQISRAILTFVVDISWFDDNNETKNDVVLLRYADGVWNDLVTTYISSDDIYYYFDAVSPGLSYFAIGTKAVKVVDIPIVSDDTTIPDDDVDTPVVPDVSDTVTDEVVPDSNSSLFKIVAIVLVLVLVFAFVFFRKKKSAAKMEIVLDATVESDNPESDKSAADNSESDKL
;
A
#
# COMPACT_ATOMS: atom_id res chain seq x y z
N LEU A 1 -12.36 4.47 -41.55
CA LEU A 1 -12.58 3.36 -40.60
C LEU A 1 -11.62 2.26 -41.02
N ASP A 2 -10.39 2.30 -40.51
CA ASP A 2 -9.36 1.28 -40.78
C ASP A 2 -9.36 0.23 -39.65
N PRO A 3 -9.27 -1.07 -39.97
CA PRO A 3 -9.30 -2.14 -38.97
C PRO A 3 -7.93 -2.31 -38.28
N ILE A 4 -8.02 -2.55 -36.98
CA ILE A 4 -6.92 -2.74 -36.02
C ILE A 4 -6.04 -3.93 -36.43
N LYS A 5 -4.72 -3.68 -36.54
CA LYS A 5 -3.70 -4.72 -36.68
C LYS A 5 -3.62 -5.55 -35.40
N GLY A 6 -3.94 -6.84 -35.50
CA GLY A 6 -3.74 -7.81 -34.43
C GLY A 6 -2.26 -8.14 -34.24
N TYR A 7 -1.76 -7.98 -33.02
CA TYR A 7 -0.46 -8.49 -32.61
C TYR A 7 -0.60 -9.97 -32.26
N LYS A 8 0.22 -10.82 -32.90
CA LYS A 8 0.35 -12.24 -32.57
C LYS A 8 1.52 -12.41 -31.61
N PHE A 9 1.24 -12.83 -30.38
CA PHE A 9 2.26 -13.24 -29.42
C PHE A 9 2.62 -14.70 -29.71
N ASN A 10 3.90 -14.94 -30.04
CA ASN A 10 4.44 -16.29 -30.16
C ASN A 10 4.97 -16.70 -28.79
N PHE A 11 4.31 -17.65 -28.14
CA PHE A 11 4.86 -18.31 -26.95
C PHE A 11 5.77 -19.46 -27.42
N THR A 12 7.06 -19.33 -27.15
CA THR A 12 8.03 -20.43 -27.36
C THR A 12 7.99 -21.33 -26.14
N THR A 13 7.37 -22.49 -26.26
CA THR A 13 7.33 -23.51 -25.21
C THR A 13 8.68 -24.22 -25.15
N THR A 14 9.52 -23.86 -24.18
CA THR A 14 10.75 -24.62 -23.89
C THR A 14 10.42 -25.82 -23.02
N SER A 15 10.58 -27.01 -23.58
CA SER A 15 10.41 -28.30 -22.88
C SER A 15 11.46 -28.48 -21.78
N PHE A 16 11.02 -28.70 -20.54
CA PHE A 16 11.89 -29.02 -19.42
C PHE A 16 12.27 -30.51 -19.43
N SER A 17 13.57 -30.79 -19.48
CA SER A 17 14.15 -32.13 -19.35
C SER A 17 14.29 -32.47 -17.87
N THR A 18 13.55 -33.48 -17.40
CA THR A 18 13.64 -34.01 -16.04
C THR A 18 14.97 -34.75 -15.83
N PHE A 19 15.89 -34.12 -15.11
CA PHE A 19 17.03 -34.81 -14.50
C PHE A 19 16.65 -35.26 -13.08
N ILE A 20 16.54 -36.57 -12.89
CA ILE A 20 16.46 -37.20 -11.57
C ILE A 20 17.89 -37.60 -11.15
N PRO A 21 18.50 -36.97 -10.13
CA PRO A 21 19.78 -37.42 -9.61
C PRO A 21 19.58 -38.67 -8.76
N THR A 22 20.16 -39.80 -9.18
CA THR A 22 20.24 -41.02 -8.38
C THR A 22 21.32 -40.84 -7.31
N TYR A 23 20.90 -40.82 -6.04
CA TYR A 23 21.81 -40.76 -4.89
C TYR A 23 22.37 -42.15 -4.58
N THR A 24 23.67 -42.33 -4.81
CA THR A 24 24.42 -43.53 -4.40
C THR A 24 25.01 -43.29 -3.01
N ALA A 25 24.58 -44.08 -2.02
CA ALA A 25 25.13 -44.01 -0.67
C ALA A 25 26.60 -44.49 -0.62
N PRO A 26 27.49 -43.84 0.16
CA PRO A 26 28.88 -44.26 0.31
C PRO A 26 28.98 -45.52 1.18
N VAL A 27 29.79 -46.48 0.72
CA VAL A 27 30.14 -47.71 1.46
C VAL A 27 31.25 -47.39 2.46
N VAL A 28 31.01 -47.69 3.74
CA VAL A 28 31.97 -47.52 4.84
C VAL A 28 32.78 -48.83 5.02
N PRO A 29 34.11 -48.78 5.17
CA PRO A 29 34.89 -49.97 5.53
C PRO A 29 34.87 -50.21 7.05
N ASP A 30 34.62 -51.46 7.45
CA ASP A 30 34.67 -51.93 8.84
C ASP A 30 36.11 -52.14 9.34
N THR A 31 36.49 -51.54 10.47
CA THR A 31 37.64 -51.94 11.31
C THR A 31 37.38 -51.64 12.81
N PRO A 32 38.03 -52.37 13.74
CA PRO A 32 37.40 -52.85 14.97
C PRO A 32 37.61 -51.97 16.22
N SER A 33 36.80 -52.32 17.23
CA SER A 33 36.65 -51.76 18.57
C SER A 33 37.93 -51.65 19.40
N ASP A 34 38.05 -50.54 20.14
CA ASP A 34 38.75 -50.48 21.42
C ASP A 34 38.00 -49.53 22.38
N ASP A 35 37.81 -50.02 23.61
CA ASP A 35 37.08 -49.40 24.72
C ASP A 35 37.87 -48.26 25.40
N GLY A 36 37.16 -47.19 25.79
CA GLY A 36 37.48 -46.42 26.99
C GLY A 36 37.72 -44.92 26.85
N GLY A 37 36.77 -44.12 27.34
CA GLY A 37 37.08 -42.90 28.11
C GLY A 37 36.76 -41.52 27.49
N SER A 38 35.59 -40.98 27.89
CA SER A 38 35.30 -39.56 28.21
C SER A 38 35.75 -38.43 27.26
N SER A 39 34.80 -37.78 26.58
CA SER A 39 34.62 -36.30 26.61
C SER A 39 33.46 -35.85 25.72
N THR A 40 32.57 -35.05 26.31
CA THR A 40 31.82 -33.91 25.77
C THR A 40 32.09 -33.50 24.31
N GLY A 41 31.02 -33.39 23.50
CA GLY A 41 31.03 -32.66 22.23
C GLY A 41 29.86 -33.00 21.30
N GLY A 42 28.78 -32.24 21.38
CA GLY A 42 27.63 -32.35 20.47
C GLY A 42 27.96 -31.90 19.05
N GLY A 43 27.50 -32.67 18.06
CA GLY A 43 27.57 -32.33 16.63
C GLY A 43 26.18 -32.03 16.10
N MET A 44 25.83 -30.75 16.02
CA MET A 44 24.61 -30.24 15.42
C MET A 44 24.72 -30.39 13.89
N GLY A 45 23.89 -31.23 13.28
CA GLY A 45 23.64 -31.20 11.83
C GLY A 45 22.86 -29.95 11.49
N GLY A 46 23.56 -28.82 11.28
CA GLY A 46 22.95 -27.54 10.95
C GLY A 46 22.36 -27.56 9.55
N ALA A 47 21.04 -27.65 9.45
CA ALA A 47 20.33 -27.23 8.24
C ALA A 47 20.69 -25.76 7.97
N LEU A 48 21.09 -25.46 6.73
CA LEU A 48 21.32 -24.08 6.33
C LEU A 48 20.02 -23.28 6.55
N PRO A 49 20.09 -22.08 7.13
CA PRO A 49 18.91 -21.25 7.32
C PRO A 49 18.27 -20.93 5.96
N PRO A 50 16.94 -20.84 5.87
CA PRO A 50 16.26 -20.49 4.63
C PRO A 50 16.68 -19.09 4.17
N VAL A 51 16.94 -18.93 2.87
CA VAL A 51 17.26 -17.63 2.26
C VAL A 51 15.97 -16.82 2.15
N THR A 52 15.91 -15.65 2.79
CA THR A 52 14.73 -14.76 2.82
C THR A 52 14.94 -13.43 2.12
N LYS A 53 16.05 -13.29 1.40
CA LYS A 53 16.51 -12.05 0.76
C LYS A 53 16.92 -12.30 -0.68
N GLU A 54 16.53 -11.41 -1.58
CA GLU A 54 16.93 -11.45 -2.99
C GLU A 54 17.23 -10.02 -3.49
N THR A 55 18.27 -9.88 -4.30
CA THR A 55 18.69 -8.61 -4.92
C THR A 55 18.62 -8.72 -6.43
N LYS A 56 18.11 -7.68 -7.09
CA LYS A 56 18.03 -7.54 -8.55
C LYS A 56 18.65 -6.23 -8.96
N VAL A 57 19.55 -6.27 -9.94
CA VAL A 57 20.10 -5.08 -10.59
C VAL A 57 19.30 -4.80 -11.85
N VAL A 58 18.73 -3.61 -11.99
CA VAL A 58 17.85 -3.26 -13.11
C VAL A 58 18.17 -1.89 -13.72
N ASN A 59 17.73 -1.70 -14.96
CA ASN A 59 17.76 -0.40 -15.63
C ASN A 59 16.33 0.08 -15.83
N LEU A 60 16.04 1.29 -15.36
CA LEU A 60 14.72 1.89 -15.39
C LEU A 60 14.66 2.96 -16.47
N THR A 61 13.59 2.95 -17.26
CA THR A 61 13.33 3.99 -18.26
C THR A 61 12.20 4.88 -17.75
N ALA A 62 12.38 6.20 -17.88
CA ALA A 62 11.40 7.18 -17.41
C ALA A 62 9.99 6.88 -17.95
N ASN A 63 9.02 6.78 -17.05
CA ASN A 63 7.60 6.55 -17.31
C ASN A 63 7.28 5.24 -18.04
N VAL A 64 8.18 4.25 -17.99
CA VAL A 64 7.95 2.91 -18.54
C VAL A 64 7.90 1.90 -17.37
N PRO A 65 6.82 1.11 -17.24
CA PRO A 65 6.78 0.04 -16.25
C PRO A 65 7.77 -1.06 -16.58
N LEU A 66 8.52 -1.51 -15.58
CA LEU A 66 9.39 -2.68 -15.64
C LEU A 66 8.92 -3.73 -14.64
N ASP A 67 8.68 -4.95 -15.12
CA ASP A 67 8.41 -6.11 -14.27
C ASP A 67 9.73 -6.73 -13.80
N ILE A 68 9.85 -6.96 -12.49
CA ILE A 68 11.02 -7.52 -11.83
C ILE A 68 10.58 -8.77 -11.07
N ASP A 69 10.98 -9.94 -11.58
CA ASP A 69 10.60 -11.23 -11.00
C ASP A 69 11.61 -11.70 -9.95
N PHE A 70 11.09 -12.12 -8.80
CA PHE A 70 11.82 -12.70 -7.69
C PHE A 70 11.62 -14.22 -7.68
N THR A 71 12.71 -14.94 -7.44
CA THR A 71 12.73 -16.41 -7.52
C THR A 71 12.89 -17.08 -6.16
N VAL A 72 13.27 -16.32 -5.14
CA VAL A 72 13.38 -16.79 -3.77
C VAL A 72 11.99 -16.78 -3.15
N SER A 73 11.28 -17.91 -3.22
CA SER A 73 9.90 -18.05 -2.73
C SER A 73 9.67 -17.61 -1.27
N LYS A 74 10.71 -17.55 -0.46
CA LYS A 74 10.64 -17.14 0.94
C LYS A 74 10.67 -15.62 1.16
N THR A 75 10.83 -14.80 0.12
CA THR A 75 10.70 -13.33 0.18
C THR A 75 9.24 -12.88 0.23
N LEU A 76 8.29 -13.75 -0.14
CA LEU A 76 6.85 -13.50 -0.25
C LEU A 76 6.44 -12.52 -1.37
N VAL A 77 7.38 -12.03 -2.16
CA VAL A 77 7.12 -11.21 -3.35
C VAL A 77 7.44 -12.06 -4.57
N ASP A 78 6.48 -12.15 -5.48
CA ASP A 78 6.61 -12.85 -6.77
C ASP A 78 7.16 -11.90 -7.82
N THR A 79 6.48 -10.76 -8.02
CA THR A 79 6.87 -9.74 -8.99
C THR A 79 6.71 -8.33 -8.39
N LEU A 80 7.62 -7.43 -8.75
CA LEU A 80 7.48 -6.00 -8.57
C LEU A 80 7.43 -5.32 -9.95
N GLN A 81 6.31 -4.68 -10.27
CA GLN A 81 6.24 -3.76 -11.40
C GLN A 81 6.58 -2.36 -10.91
N LEU A 82 7.66 -1.77 -11.42
CA LEU A 82 8.15 -0.46 -11.00
C LEU A 82 8.11 0.55 -12.15
N THR A 83 7.57 1.74 -11.89
CA THR A 83 7.59 2.89 -12.80
C THR A 83 8.18 4.11 -12.11
N THR A 84 9.18 4.72 -12.70
CA THR A 84 9.85 5.93 -12.21
C THR A 84 9.61 7.13 -13.10
N SER A 85 9.69 8.33 -12.55
CA SER A 85 9.52 9.58 -13.30
C SER A 85 10.73 9.91 -14.20
N SER A 86 11.90 9.37 -13.86
CA SER A 86 13.18 9.52 -14.56
C SER A 86 13.82 8.16 -14.86
N GLY A 87 14.83 8.15 -15.73
CA GLY A 87 15.60 6.95 -16.05
C GLY A 87 16.78 6.77 -15.09
N PHE A 88 17.10 5.52 -14.77
CA PHE A 88 18.19 5.14 -13.88
C PHE A 88 18.87 3.87 -14.39
N GLU A 89 20.16 3.74 -14.15
CA GLU A 89 20.94 2.56 -14.55
C GLU A 89 21.54 1.88 -13.32
N ASN A 90 21.63 0.55 -13.37
CA ASN A 90 22.22 -0.28 -12.31
C ASN A 90 21.58 -0.07 -10.93
N VAL A 91 20.26 0.09 -10.88
CA VAL A 91 19.51 0.24 -9.64
C VAL A 91 19.43 -1.12 -8.95
N ASP A 92 19.91 -1.17 -7.71
CA ASP A 92 19.73 -2.33 -6.83
C ASP A 92 18.34 -2.28 -6.20
N ILE A 93 17.53 -3.31 -6.45
CA ILE A 93 16.27 -3.56 -5.75
C ILE A 93 16.44 -4.80 -4.89
N VAL A 94 16.18 -4.66 -3.59
CA VAL A 94 16.36 -5.74 -2.61
C VAL A 94 15.03 -6.00 -1.93
N VAL A 95 14.58 -7.25 -1.97
CA VAL A 95 13.41 -7.71 -1.21
C VAL A 95 13.88 -8.63 -0.11
N GLU A 96 13.44 -8.37 1.10
CA GLU A 96 13.75 -9.18 2.28
C GLU A 96 12.50 -9.43 3.11
N LYS A 97 12.18 -10.71 3.37
CA LYS A 97 11.19 -11.05 4.39
C LYS A 97 11.84 -10.88 5.76
N ILE A 98 11.23 -10.04 6.58
CA ILE A 98 11.66 -9.81 7.97
C ILE A 98 10.59 -10.32 8.94
N SER A 99 11.02 -10.90 10.06
CA SER A 99 10.11 -11.44 11.07
C SER A 99 9.55 -10.37 12.02
N THR A 100 10.27 -9.26 12.17
CA THR A 100 9.90 -8.13 13.02
C THR A 100 10.36 -6.84 12.36
N THR A 101 9.62 -5.76 12.60
CA THR A 101 10.02 -4.42 12.18
C THR A 101 11.13 -3.89 13.10
N PRO A 102 12.04 -3.03 12.60
CA PRO A 102 13.00 -2.33 13.46
C PRO A 102 12.30 -1.57 14.59
N ALA A 103 12.99 -1.33 15.71
CA ALA A 103 12.40 -0.65 16.89
C ALA A 103 11.85 0.77 16.59
N GLU A 104 12.32 1.40 15.52
CA GLU A 104 11.89 2.72 15.05
C GLU A 104 10.59 2.68 14.23
N VAL A 105 10.20 1.50 13.77
CA VAL A 105 8.99 1.27 12.97
C VAL A 105 7.93 0.66 13.87
N SER A 106 6.86 1.42 14.10
CA SER A 106 5.71 0.95 14.90
C SER A 106 5.10 -0.34 14.33
N VAL A 107 4.36 -1.08 15.16
CA VAL A 107 3.58 -2.24 14.70
C VAL A 107 2.27 -1.74 14.06
N PRO A 108 1.84 -2.27 12.90
CA PRO A 108 0.57 -1.90 12.29
C PRO A 108 -0.63 -2.27 13.19
N VAL A 109 -1.66 -1.42 13.19
CA VAL A 109 -2.90 -1.67 13.93
C VAL A 109 -3.91 -2.31 13.00
N ILE A 110 -3.81 -3.63 12.86
CA ILE A 110 -4.71 -4.49 12.07
C ILE A 110 -5.10 -5.74 12.89
N ASP A 111 -6.02 -6.55 12.38
CA ASP A 111 -6.56 -7.69 13.13
C ASP A 111 -5.50 -8.77 13.33
N SER A 112 -4.84 -9.17 12.24
CA SER A 112 -3.77 -10.17 12.25
C SER A 112 -2.64 -9.79 11.29
N VAL A 113 -1.39 -10.01 11.69
CA VAL A 113 -0.22 -9.84 10.83
C VAL A 113 0.30 -11.21 10.41
N TYR A 114 0.47 -11.42 9.10
CA TYR A 114 1.12 -12.61 8.54
C TYR A 114 2.64 -12.48 8.60
N ASN A 115 3.20 -11.53 7.86
CA ASN A 115 4.65 -11.30 7.75
C ASN A 115 4.94 -9.86 7.35
N TYR A 116 6.20 -9.46 7.51
CA TYR A 116 6.72 -8.18 7.04
C TYR A 116 7.69 -8.37 5.89
N ILE A 117 7.71 -7.41 4.98
CA ILE A 117 8.63 -7.36 3.85
C ILE A 117 9.33 -5.99 3.89
N GLN A 118 10.63 -5.98 3.69
CA GLN A 118 11.36 -4.76 3.39
C GLN A 118 11.75 -4.78 1.91
N VAL A 119 11.41 -3.71 1.20
CA VAL A 119 11.90 -3.47 -0.16
C VAL A 119 12.79 -2.23 -0.13
N THR A 120 14.09 -2.42 -0.34
CA THR A 120 15.05 -1.31 -0.45
C THR A 120 15.47 -1.09 -1.89
N HIS A 121 15.82 0.15 -2.19
CA HIS A 121 16.33 0.57 -3.47
C HIS A 121 17.45 1.57 -3.26
N ASP A 122 18.52 1.43 -4.03
CA ASP A 122 19.63 2.38 -4.03
C ASP A 122 19.57 3.26 -5.28
N ASP A 123 20.15 4.47 -5.22
CA ASP A 123 20.25 5.44 -6.32
C ASP A 123 18.94 6.01 -6.91
N VAL A 124 17.79 5.49 -6.49
CA VAL A 124 16.46 6.03 -6.78
C VAL A 124 15.89 6.55 -5.47
N SER A 125 15.39 7.78 -5.44
CA SER A 125 14.63 8.27 -4.29
C SER A 125 13.16 7.87 -4.38
N ASP A 126 12.51 7.64 -3.25
CA ASP A 126 11.13 7.13 -3.22
C ASP A 126 10.13 8.08 -3.91
N ASP A 127 10.37 9.40 -3.86
CA ASP A 127 9.58 10.42 -4.55
C ASP A 127 9.74 10.40 -6.08
N GLN A 128 10.77 9.73 -6.60
CA GLN A 128 10.94 9.49 -8.03
C GLN A 128 10.18 8.25 -8.51
N ILE A 129 9.66 7.42 -7.59
CA ILE A 129 8.78 6.30 -7.91
C ILE A 129 7.39 6.87 -8.17
N SER A 130 6.91 6.70 -9.40
CA SER A 130 5.59 7.17 -9.80
C SER A 130 4.50 6.14 -9.48
N ARG A 131 4.87 4.85 -9.54
CA ARG A 131 3.99 3.73 -9.21
C ARG A 131 4.81 2.46 -8.98
N ALA A 132 4.45 1.71 -7.96
CA ALA A 132 4.87 0.33 -7.76
C ALA A 132 3.63 -0.57 -7.65
N ILE A 133 3.67 -1.76 -8.25
CA ILE A 133 2.69 -2.82 -8.03
C ILE A 133 3.44 -4.02 -7.50
N LEU A 134 3.11 -4.44 -6.27
CA LEU A 134 3.69 -5.61 -5.64
C LEU A 134 2.72 -6.76 -5.80
N THR A 135 3.15 -7.80 -6.50
CA THR A 135 2.48 -9.10 -6.51
C THR A 135 3.10 -9.94 -5.39
N PHE A 136 2.33 -10.17 -4.33
CA PHE A 136 2.79 -10.89 -3.14
C PHE A 136 1.91 -12.10 -2.85
N VAL A 137 2.48 -13.03 -2.09
CA VAL A 137 1.85 -14.31 -1.76
C VAL A 137 1.60 -14.48 -0.27
N VAL A 138 0.52 -15.20 0.05
CA VAL A 138 0.19 -15.62 1.41
C VAL A 138 -0.11 -17.11 1.40
N ASP A 139 0.50 -17.87 2.31
CA ASP A 139 0.25 -19.31 2.47
C ASP A 139 -1.24 -19.56 2.72
N ILE A 140 -1.85 -20.47 1.96
CA ILE A 140 -3.27 -20.84 2.13
C ILE A 140 -3.51 -21.38 3.55
N SER A 141 -2.59 -22.18 4.07
CA SER A 141 -2.70 -22.74 5.42
C SER A 141 -2.73 -21.68 6.52
N TRP A 142 -2.14 -20.50 6.30
CA TRP A 142 -2.18 -19.42 7.29
C TRP A 142 -3.62 -18.90 7.49
N PHE A 143 -4.44 -18.89 6.43
CA PHE A 143 -5.85 -18.50 6.54
C PHE A 143 -6.63 -19.50 7.39
N ASP A 144 -6.44 -20.79 7.14
CA ASP A 144 -7.10 -21.86 7.88
C ASP A 144 -6.70 -21.84 9.37
N ASP A 145 -5.40 -21.68 9.65
CA ASP A 145 -4.87 -21.67 11.01
C ASP A 145 -5.31 -20.46 11.84
N ASN A 146 -5.57 -19.31 11.18
CA ASN A 146 -5.92 -18.05 11.84
C ASN A 146 -7.41 -17.69 11.68
N ASN A 147 -8.20 -18.54 11.00
CA ASN A 147 -9.61 -18.31 10.73
C ASN A 147 -9.89 -17.00 9.98
N GLU A 148 -8.99 -16.68 9.05
CA GLU A 148 -8.98 -15.48 8.22
C GLU A 148 -9.57 -15.76 6.82
N THR A 149 -9.91 -14.72 6.08
CA THR A 149 -10.36 -14.85 4.68
C THR A 149 -9.52 -14.01 3.74
N LYS A 150 -9.31 -14.52 2.52
CA LYS A 150 -8.58 -13.81 1.46
C LYS A 150 -9.17 -12.44 1.12
N ASN A 151 -10.45 -12.23 1.38
CA ASN A 151 -11.13 -10.95 1.12
C ASN A 151 -10.73 -9.85 2.09
N ASP A 152 -10.20 -10.22 3.27
CA ASP A 152 -9.77 -9.26 4.30
C ASP A 152 -8.29 -8.93 4.20
N VAL A 153 -7.56 -9.50 3.22
CA VAL A 153 -6.12 -9.29 3.05
C VAL A 153 -5.83 -7.86 2.63
N VAL A 154 -4.87 -7.27 3.32
CA VAL A 154 -4.36 -5.93 3.06
C VAL A 154 -2.83 -5.93 3.10
N LEU A 155 -2.23 -5.17 2.19
CA LEU A 155 -0.83 -4.78 2.29
C LEU A 155 -0.76 -3.35 2.82
N LEU A 156 0.01 -3.12 3.88
CA LEU A 156 0.26 -1.78 4.41
C LEU A 156 1.67 -1.34 4.06
N ARG A 157 1.86 -0.06 3.77
CA ARG A 157 3.17 0.58 3.59
C ARG A 157 3.46 1.50 4.76
N TYR A 158 4.65 1.36 5.35
CA TYR A 158 5.15 2.32 6.33
C TYR A 158 5.73 3.55 5.62
N ALA A 159 5.19 4.73 5.89
CA ALA A 159 5.69 5.99 5.35
C ALA A 159 5.33 7.14 6.30
N ASP A 160 6.20 8.14 6.40
CA ASP A 160 5.99 9.32 7.25
C ASP A 160 5.65 8.99 8.71
N GLY A 161 6.21 7.89 9.23
CA GLY A 161 6.01 7.43 10.60
C GLY A 161 4.71 6.68 10.86
N VAL A 162 3.91 6.37 9.82
CA VAL A 162 2.62 5.69 9.95
C VAL A 162 2.45 4.57 8.93
N TRP A 163 1.59 3.60 9.26
CA TRP A 163 1.16 2.55 8.33
C TRP A 163 -0.03 3.03 7.50
N ASN A 164 0.08 2.90 6.18
CA ASN A 164 -0.95 3.29 5.23
C ASN A 164 -1.45 2.04 4.49
N ASP A 165 -2.76 1.80 4.52
CA ASP A 165 -3.38 0.72 3.75
C ASP A 165 -3.18 0.99 2.25
N LEU A 166 -2.77 -0.04 1.51
CA LEU A 166 -2.70 0.01 0.06
C LEU A 166 -3.95 -0.60 -0.55
N VAL A 167 -4.25 -0.21 -1.80
CA VAL A 167 -5.29 -0.87 -2.58
C VAL A 167 -4.79 -2.27 -2.94
N THR A 168 -5.33 -3.28 -2.24
CA THR A 168 -4.98 -4.69 -2.42
C THR A 168 -6.09 -5.44 -3.14
N THR A 169 -5.73 -6.27 -4.11
CA THR A 169 -6.67 -7.05 -4.93
C THR A 169 -6.21 -8.50 -5.02
N TYR A 170 -7.10 -9.43 -4.72
CA TYR A 170 -6.87 -10.85 -4.99
C TYR A 170 -6.81 -11.13 -6.49
N ILE A 171 -5.79 -11.88 -6.92
CA ILE A 171 -5.52 -12.16 -8.33
C ILE A 171 -5.84 -13.62 -8.66
N SER A 172 -5.24 -14.56 -7.94
CA SER A 172 -5.32 -15.98 -8.22
C SER A 172 -4.90 -16.82 -7.02
N SER A 173 -4.95 -18.15 -7.18
CA SER A 173 -4.45 -19.10 -6.21
C SER A 173 -3.82 -20.30 -6.91
N ASP A 174 -2.87 -20.94 -6.26
CA ASP A 174 -2.44 -22.30 -6.57
C ASP A 174 -2.70 -23.22 -5.36
N ASP A 175 -2.02 -24.37 -5.30
CA ASP A 175 -2.19 -25.35 -4.22
C ASP A 175 -1.59 -24.90 -2.88
N ILE A 176 -0.75 -23.86 -2.87
CA ILE A 176 0.06 -23.44 -1.71
C ILE A 176 -0.26 -22.00 -1.30
N TYR A 177 -0.49 -21.11 -2.26
CA TYR A 177 -0.55 -19.67 -2.06
C TYR A 177 -1.81 -19.02 -2.65
N TYR A 178 -2.22 -17.94 -2.00
CA TYR A 178 -3.03 -16.89 -2.62
C TYR A 178 -2.13 -15.75 -3.09
N TYR A 179 -2.42 -15.25 -4.29
CA TYR A 179 -1.69 -14.17 -4.96
C TYR A 179 -2.51 -12.89 -4.92
N PHE A 180 -1.85 -11.79 -4.58
CA PHE A 180 -2.47 -10.47 -4.46
C PHE A 180 -1.60 -9.40 -5.10
N ASP A 181 -2.24 -8.43 -5.74
CA ASP A 181 -1.58 -7.19 -6.17
C ASP A 181 -1.89 -6.07 -5.18
N ALA A 182 -0.87 -5.28 -4.85
CA ALA A 182 -1.04 -4.03 -4.11
C ALA A 182 -0.38 -2.87 -4.85
N VAL A 183 -1.15 -1.81 -5.06
CA VAL A 183 -0.64 -0.57 -5.67
C VAL A 183 -0.03 0.30 -4.58
N SER A 184 1.25 0.62 -4.73
CA SER A 184 2.02 1.44 -3.81
C SER A 184 2.57 2.69 -4.50
N PRO A 185 2.56 3.86 -3.84
CA PRO A 185 3.20 5.06 -4.37
C PRO A 185 4.74 4.98 -4.33
N GLY A 186 5.29 4.05 -3.54
CA GLY A 186 6.73 3.92 -3.34
C GLY A 186 7.12 2.58 -2.73
N LEU A 187 8.37 2.44 -2.32
CA LEU A 187 8.94 1.25 -1.67
C LEU A 187 9.28 1.59 -0.21
N SER A 188 9.23 0.60 0.68
CA SER A 188 9.48 0.78 2.12
C SER A 188 9.47 -0.57 2.83
N TYR A 189 9.25 -0.53 4.15
CA TYR A 189 8.66 -1.61 4.91
C TYR A 189 7.17 -1.78 4.58
N PHE A 190 6.78 -3.04 4.45
CA PHE A 190 5.44 -3.47 4.21
C PHE A 190 5.01 -4.49 5.26
N ALA A 191 3.72 -4.51 5.58
CA ALA A 191 3.10 -5.51 6.42
C ALA A 191 1.97 -6.18 5.65
N ILE A 192 2.00 -7.51 5.59
CA ILE A 192 0.90 -8.33 5.07
C ILE A 192 0.07 -8.77 6.26
N GLY A 193 -1.25 -8.61 6.17
CA GLY A 193 -2.15 -9.09 7.18
C GLY A 193 -3.60 -8.98 6.74
N THR A 194 -4.49 -9.05 7.72
CA THR A 194 -5.94 -8.95 7.49
C THR A 194 -6.54 -7.81 8.30
N LYS A 195 -7.57 -7.21 7.71
CA LYS A 195 -8.35 -6.13 8.31
C LYS A 195 -9.79 -6.30 7.87
N ALA A 196 -10.60 -6.88 8.75
CA ALA A 196 -12.01 -7.16 8.48
C ALA A 196 -12.76 -5.84 8.22
N VAL A 197 -13.39 -5.75 7.05
CA VAL A 197 -14.34 -4.67 6.78
C VAL A 197 -15.58 -4.98 7.60
N LYS A 198 -15.72 -4.32 8.76
CA LYS A 198 -16.97 -4.38 9.55
C LYS A 198 -18.07 -3.76 8.70
N VAL A 199 -18.86 -4.61 8.04
CA VAL A 199 -20.08 -4.19 7.36
C VAL A 199 -20.99 -3.60 8.43
N VAL A 200 -21.09 -2.28 8.44
CA VAL A 200 -22.19 -1.60 9.13
C VAL A 200 -23.43 -2.02 8.36
N ASP A 201 -24.33 -2.77 8.99
CA ASP A 201 -25.68 -2.97 8.48
C ASP A 201 -26.32 -1.59 8.36
N ILE A 202 -26.19 -0.97 7.19
CA ILE A 202 -26.99 0.18 6.81
C ILE A 202 -28.39 -0.40 6.60
N PRO A 203 -29.41 0.01 7.38
CA PRO A 203 -30.77 -0.40 7.09
C PRO A 203 -31.09 0.03 5.66
N ILE A 204 -31.29 -0.97 4.80
CA ILE A 204 -31.75 -0.80 3.44
C ILE A 204 -33.13 -0.13 3.56
N VAL A 205 -33.17 1.18 3.35
CA VAL A 205 -34.44 1.88 3.14
C VAL A 205 -34.89 1.43 1.75
N SER A 206 -35.71 0.39 1.71
CA SER A 206 -36.49 0.05 0.52
C SER A 206 -37.38 1.24 0.20
N ASP A 207 -36.94 2.05 -0.75
CA ASP A 207 -37.75 3.10 -1.35
C ASP A 207 -38.75 2.39 -2.29
N ASP A 208 -39.91 2.05 -1.73
CA ASP A 208 -41.06 1.47 -2.43
C ASP A 208 -41.65 2.55 -3.36
N THR A 209 -41.02 2.71 -4.53
CA THR A 209 -41.59 3.49 -5.62
C THR A 209 -42.66 2.64 -6.31
N THR A 210 -43.90 2.93 -5.93
CA THR A 210 -45.14 2.40 -6.50
C THR A 210 -45.21 2.74 -7.99
N ILE A 211 -45.13 1.73 -8.85
CA ILE A 211 -45.48 1.83 -10.28
C ILE A 211 -47.00 1.61 -10.36
N PRO A 212 -47.78 2.50 -11.02
CA PRO A 212 -49.22 2.30 -11.17
C PRO A 212 -49.52 1.13 -12.11
N ASP A 213 -50.43 0.27 -11.62
CA ASP A 213 -51.04 -0.88 -12.30
C ASP A 213 -51.64 -0.54 -13.68
N ASP A 214 -51.42 -1.44 -14.65
CA ASP A 214 -52.27 -1.58 -15.84
C ASP A 214 -52.58 -3.08 -16.06
N ASP A 215 -53.65 -3.50 -15.38
CA ASP A 215 -54.73 -4.42 -15.78
C ASP A 215 -54.45 -5.50 -16.88
N VAL A 216 -54.29 -6.77 -16.47
CA VAL A 216 -54.85 -7.93 -17.20
C VAL A 216 -55.32 -9.03 -16.23
N ASP A 217 -56.64 -9.12 -16.16
CA ASP A 217 -57.56 -10.12 -15.60
C ASP A 217 -57.22 -11.61 -15.86
N THR A 218 -57.15 -12.44 -14.80
CA THR A 218 -57.76 -13.79 -14.68
C THR A 218 -57.63 -14.33 -13.23
N PRO A 219 -58.46 -15.28 -12.75
CA PRO A 219 -59.08 -15.21 -11.42
C PRO A 219 -58.52 -16.20 -10.36
N VAL A 220 -58.54 -15.72 -9.10
CA VAL A 220 -58.98 -16.33 -7.79
C VAL A 220 -58.89 -17.88 -7.69
N VAL A 221 -58.27 -18.51 -6.68
CA VAL A 221 -58.67 -18.68 -5.24
C VAL A 221 -57.49 -19.31 -4.40
N PRO A 222 -57.53 -19.48 -3.05
CA PRO A 222 -57.00 -18.55 -2.03
C PRO A 222 -56.00 -19.18 -1.01
N ASP A 223 -55.42 -18.29 -0.19
CA ASP A 223 -55.11 -18.40 1.26
C ASP A 223 -54.12 -19.48 1.78
N VAL A 224 -52.97 -19.02 2.31
CA VAL A 224 -52.59 -19.29 3.71
C VAL A 224 -51.74 -18.13 4.26
N SER A 225 -52.37 -17.38 5.16
CA SER A 225 -51.80 -16.49 6.16
C SER A 225 -50.80 -17.21 7.08
N ASP A 226 -49.62 -16.63 7.26
CA ASP A 226 -48.89 -16.69 8.54
C ASP A 226 -48.34 -15.30 8.87
N THR A 227 -48.96 -14.70 9.89
CA THR A 227 -48.62 -13.42 10.48
C THR A 227 -47.73 -13.69 11.69
N VAL A 228 -46.46 -13.28 11.65
CA VAL A 228 -45.62 -13.23 12.86
C VAL A 228 -45.36 -11.77 13.20
N THR A 229 -46.13 -11.30 14.18
CA THR A 229 -45.92 -10.04 14.90
C THR A 229 -44.87 -10.29 15.96
N ASP A 230 -43.64 -9.82 15.75
CA ASP A 230 -42.69 -9.59 16.83
C ASP A 230 -42.67 -8.09 17.17
N GLU A 231 -43.23 -7.81 18.34
CA GLU A 231 -43.30 -6.50 18.98
C GLU A 231 -41.91 -6.16 19.56
N VAL A 232 -41.12 -5.34 18.86
CA VAL A 232 -39.84 -4.85 19.36
C VAL A 232 -40.06 -3.62 20.26
N VAL A 233 -40.05 -3.85 21.58
CA VAL A 233 -39.97 -2.81 22.61
C VAL A 233 -38.58 -2.14 22.55
N PRO A 234 -38.47 -0.80 22.46
CA PRO A 234 -37.18 -0.12 22.44
C PRO A 234 -36.59 -0.05 23.86
N ASP A 235 -35.55 -0.84 24.12
CA ASP A 235 -34.81 -0.75 25.37
C ASP A 235 -33.84 0.46 25.33
N SER A 236 -34.01 1.35 26.30
CA SER A 236 -33.33 2.64 26.37
C SER A 236 -32.02 2.54 27.15
N ASN A 237 -30.89 2.61 26.47
CA ASN A 237 -29.57 2.70 27.12
C ASN A 237 -28.51 3.42 26.25
N SER A 238 -28.60 4.76 26.25
CA SER A 238 -27.51 5.72 26.51
C SER A 238 -26.07 5.34 26.07
N SER A 239 -25.83 5.15 24.78
CA SER A 239 -24.49 5.36 24.18
C SER A 239 -24.52 6.14 22.87
N LEU A 240 -25.61 6.07 22.11
CA LEU A 240 -25.78 6.82 20.87
C LEU A 240 -25.97 8.34 21.08
N PHE A 241 -26.73 8.75 22.11
CA PHE A 241 -26.87 10.18 22.43
C PHE A 241 -25.55 10.83 22.89
N LYS A 242 -24.60 10.05 23.43
CA LYS A 242 -23.27 10.56 23.80
C LYS A 242 -22.41 10.79 22.57
N ILE A 243 -22.45 9.90 21.59
CA ILE A 243 -21.72 10.06 20.32
C ILE A 243 -22.30 11.25 19.53
N VAL A 244 -23.63 11.38 19.46
CA VAL A 244 -24.29 12.54 18.81
C VAL A 244 -23.93 13.85 19.52
N ALA A 245 -23.89 13.87 20.85
CA ALA A 245 -23.46 15.07 21.59
C ALA A 245 -21.99 15.43 21.35
N ILE A 246 -21.08 14.45 21.27
CA ILE A 246 -19.65 14.69 20.98
C ILE A 246 -19.46 15.25 19.56
N VAL A 247 -20.14 14.67 18.56
CA VAL A 247 -20.08 15.15 17.18
C VAL A 247 -20.62 16.58 17.06
N LEU A 248 -21.74 16.89 17.74
CA LEU A 248 -22.33 18.23 17.71
C LEU A 248 -21.41 19.28 18.36
N VAL A 249 -20.71 18.93 19.46
CA VAL A 249 -19.71 19.80 20.07
C VAL A 249 -18.49 20.01 19.16
N LEU A 250 -18.00 18.96 18.49
CA LEU A 250 -16.88 19.09 17.55
C LEU A 250 -17.23 19.96 16.34
N VAL A 251 -18.46 19.85 15.81
CA VAL A 251 -18.96 20.72 14.73
C VAL A 251 -19.03 22.17 15.18
N LEU A 252 -19.50 22.44 16.41
CA LEU A 252 -19.55 23.80 16.96
C LEU A 252 -18.16 24.39 17.20
N VAL A 253 -17.19 23.59 17.67
CA VAL A 253 -15.80 24.01 17.84
C VAL A 253 -15.15 24.28 16.48
N PHE A 254 -15.36 23.41 15.50
CA PHE A 254 -14.83 23.57 14.15
C PHE A 254 -15.41 24.81 13.47
N ALA A 255 -16.74 25.01 13.56
CA ALA A 255 -17.40 26.22 13.10
C ALA A 255 -16.82 27.46 13.81
N PHE A 256 -16.66 27.43 15.13
CA PHE A 256 -16.09 28.54 15.89
C PHE A 256 -14.65 28.89 15.47
N VAL A 257 -13.78 27.89 15.25
CA VAL A 257 -12.42 28.10 14.74
C VAL A 257 -12.44 28.65 13.32
N PHE A 258 -13.30 28.13 12.46
CA PHE A 258 -13.45 28.58 11.07
C PHE A 258 -13.97 30.03 11.00
N PHE A 259 -14.96 30.38 11.83
CA PHE A 259 -15.48 31.75 11.95
C PHE A 259 -14.47 32.70 12.59
N ARG A 260 -13.60 32.23 13.50
CA ARG A 260 -12.47 33.02 14.01
C ARG A 260 -11.40 33.25 12.95
N LYS A 261 -11.07 32.25 12.13
CA LYS A 261 -10.14 32.43 10.99
C LYS A 261 -10.68 33.43 9.96
N LYS A 262 -12.00 33.46 9.73
CA LYS A 262 -12.63 34.38 8.76
C LYS A 262 -12.69 35.85 9.23
N LYS A 263 -12.57 36.14 10.54
CA LYS A 263 -12.63 37.53 11.06
C LYS A 263 -11.30 38.29 11.04
N SER A 264 -10.17 37.66 10.72
CA SER A 264 -8.86 38.33 10.72
C SER A 264 -8.39 38.87 9.36
N ALA A 265 -9.22 38.79 8.30
CA ALA A 265 -8.84 39.24 6.95
C ALA A 265 -9.49 40.57 6.49
N ALA A 266 -10.15 41.31 7.39
CA ALA A 266 -10.81 42.58 7.06
C ALA A 266 -10.24 43.75 7.88
N LYS A 267 -9.04 44.20 7.51
CA LYS A 267 -8.52 45.55 7.82
C LYS A 267 -7.49 45.91 6.73
N MET A 268 -7.95 46.25 5.52
CA MET A 268 -8.20 47.61 5.04
C MET A 268 -6.90 48.40 4.81
N GLU A 269 -6.31 48.12 3.65
CA GLU A 269 -5.46 49.05 2.91
C GLU A 269 -6.42 49.86 2.01
N ILE A 270 -6.58 51.16 2.28
CA ILE A 270 -7.09 52.23 1.39
C ILE A 270 -6.94 53.54 2.17
N VAL A 271 -6.16 54.47 1.62
CA VAL A 271 -6.43 55.91 1.41
C VAL A 271 -5.06 56.50 1.02
N LEU A 272 -4.78 56.72 -0.26
CA LEU A 272 -5.27 57.71 -1.22
C LEU A 272 -4.24 58.83 -1.39
N ASP A 273 -3.71 58.84 -2.62
CA ASP A 273 -3.02 59.91 -3.31
C ASP A 273 -3.58 61.30 -2.96
N ALA A 274 -2.70 62.19 -2.51
CA ALA A 274 -2.98 63.61 -2.38
C ALA A 274 -1.78 64.37 -2.94
N THR A 275 -1.89 64.66 -4.22
CA THR A 275 -1.21 65.73 -4.93
C THR A 275 -1.39 67.05 -4.19
N VAL A 276 -0.30 67.65 -3.71
CA VAL A 276 -0.22 69.10 -3.47
C VAL A 276 1.12 69.61 -4.01
N GLU A 277 0.96 70.37 -5.07
CA GLU A 277 1.89 71.26 -5.74
C GLU A 277 2.21 72.49 -4.88
N SER A 278 3.49 72.86 -4.75
CA SER A 278 4.00 74.24 -4.88
C SER A 278 5.47 74.37 -4.43
N ASP A 279 6.21 75.16 -5.22
CA ASP A 279 7.40 75.95 -4.91
C ASP A 279 8.82 75.33 -4.91
N ASN A 280 9.38 75.32 -6.13
CA ASN A 280 10.60 76.03 -6.60
C ASN A 280 11.20 77.11 -5.63
N PRO A 281 12.47 77.62 -5.75
CA PRO A 281 13.55 77.38 -6.74
C PRO A 281 14.99 77.20 -6.22
N GLU A 282 15.86 76.83 -7.19
CA GLU A 282 17.23 77.32 -7.42
C GLU A 282 18.45 76.85 -6.60
N SER A 283 19.55 76.75 -7.37
CA SER A 283 20.98 76.65 -7.02
C SER A 283 21.44 75.26 -6.53
N ASP A 284 22.48 74.63 -7.07
CA ASP A 284 23.69 75.19 -7.63
C ASP A 284 24.32 74.26 -8.67
N LYS A 285 24.99 74.89 -9.63
CA LYS A 285 25.89 74.27 -10.61
C LYS A 285 27.08 73.67 -9.87
N SER A 286 27.55 72.50 -10.32
CA SER A 286 28.99 72.30 -10.47
C SER A 286 29.26 71.19 -11.48
N ALA A 287 29.87 71.61 -12.58
CA ALA A 287 30.45 70.78 -13.61
C ALA A 287 31.94 70.55 -13.29
N ALA A 288 32.41 69.33 -13.53
CA ALA A 288 33.76 68.93 -13.91
C ALA A 288 33.64 67.43 -14.24
N ASP A 289 33.70 66.93 -15.47
CA ASP A 289 34.65 67.16 -16.58
C ASP A 289 36.12 67.06 -16.19
N ASN A 290 36.69 65.87 -16.43
CA ASN A 290 38.02 65.64 -16.99
C ASN A 290 38.16 64.13 -17.23
N SER A 291 38.13 63.70 -18.49
CA SER A 291 39.30 63.36 -19.33
C SER A 291 40.12 62.20 -18.74
N GLU A 292 40.03 60.99 -19.29
CA GLU A 292 40.89 60.52 -20.40
C GLU A 292 42.39 60.65 -20.07
N SER A 293 43.12 59.52 -20.13
CA SER A 293 44.41 59.36 -20.83
C SER A 293 45.39 58.39 -20.13
N ASP A 294 45.73 57.35 -20.89
CA ASP A 294 47.09 56.81 -21.09
C ASP A 294 47.83 55.99 -20.01
N LYS A 295 48.10 54.74 -20.43
CA LYS A 295 49.42 54.07 -20.52
C LYS A 295 50.15 53.69 -19.22
N LEU A 296 50.25 52.38 -18.95
CA LEU A 296 51.32 51.46 -19.38
C LEU A 296 51.04 50.05 -18.83
#